data_AF-A0AAE6G825-F1
#
_entry.id   AF-A0AAE6G825-F1
#
_cell.length_a   1.000
_cell.length_b   1.000
_cell.length_c   1.000
_cell.angle_alpha   90.00
_cell.angle_beta   90.00
_cell.angle_gamma   90.00
#
_symmetry.space_group_name_H-M   'P 1'
#
loop_
_entity.id
_entity.type
_entity.pdbx_description
1 polymer ?
#
loop_
_entity_poly.entity_id
_entity_poly.type
_entity_poly.pdbx_seq_one_letter_code
_entity_poly.pdbx_strand_id
1 'polypeptide(L)'
;MTGATQGPVNKHSSTKVLVIISSVMALGSGIGVVITGLKKGGFLTTSDVGGLPELTHVQAQLRPLEACSLTYQRRDKRGQRQHPTSVFIESCTVGEYISVLIDVPGTWADKGVGFEMTRGSMSEPWEILVEKADVPFPDLKEALEHFAPLIAARYPEKLRERRAGASEMERHLNERERQEQERKARAKTSYPE
;
A
#
# COMPACT_ATOMS: atom_id res chain seq x y z
N MET A 1 40.23 -17.03 52.24
CA MET A 1 40.19 -15.69 51.59
C MET A 1 41.29 -15.71 50.55
N THR A 2 41.10 -15.60 49.23
CA THR A 2 39.98 -15.24 48.36
C THR A 2 40.35 -15.80 46.99
N GLY A 3 39.41 -16.45 46.31
CA GLY A 3 39.61 -17.00 44.97
C GLY A 3 39.75 -15.90 43.92
N ALA A 4 40.66 -16.08 42.98
CA ALA A 4 40.78 -15.27 41.77
C ALA A 4 40.26 -16.10 40.60
N THR A 5 39.05 -15.79 40.14
CA THR A 5 38.46 -16.33 38.92
C THR A 5 38.19 -15.14 38.00
N GLN A 6 39.00 -14.99 36.95
CA GLN A 6 38.65 -14.17 35.79
C GLN A 6 39.04 -14.94 34.52
N GLY A 7 38.04 -15.60 33.95
CA GLY A 7 38.11 -16.25 32.65
C GLY A 7 38.03 -15.24 31.49
N PRO A 8 38.19 -15.71 30.25
CA PRO A 8 38.55 -14.89 29.11
C PRO A 8 37.38 -14.09 28.52
N VAL A 9 37.75 -12.96 27.92
CA VAL A 9 36.91 -12.04 27.13
C VAL A 9 36.30 -12.78 25.94
N ASN A 10 35.02 -13.14 26.04
CA ASN A 10 34.25 -13.62 24.90
C ASN A 10 33.73 -12.45 24.07
N LYS A 11 34.47 -12.10 23.01
CA LYS A 11 33.91 -11.45 21.81
C LYS A 11 33.11 -12.49 21.05
N HIS A 12 31.79 -12.41 21.09
CA HIS A 12 30.95 -13.12 20.12
C HIS A 12 30.27 -12.12 19.19
N SER A 13 30.90 -11.96 18.01
CA SER A 13 30.24 -11.45 16.81
C SER A 13 29.16 -12.46 16.41
N SER A 14 27.91 -12.03 16.33
CA SER A 14 26.82 -12.85 15.77
C SER A 14 26.30 -12.19 14.50
N THR A 15 27.09 -12.29 13.45
CA THR A 15 26.63 -12.11 12.07
C THR A 15 25.76 -13.31 11.73
N LYS A 16 24.43 -13.20 11.88
CA LYS A 16 23.50 -14.18 11.34
C LYS A 16 23.39 -13.95 9.83
N VAL A 17 24.28 -14.60 9.08
CA VAL A 17 24.14 -14.83 7.64
C VAL A 17 22.97 -15.79 7.46
N LEU A 18 21.80 -15.26 7.12
CA LEU A 18 20.67 -16.07 6.66
C LEU A 18 20.82 -16.29 5.16
N VAL A 19 21.38 -17.44 4.83
CA VAL A 19 21.34 -18.05 3.50
C VAL A 19 19.87 -18.31 3.16
N ILE A 20 19.29 -17.51 2.25
CA ILE A 20 18.01 -17.84 1.61
C ILE A 20 18.35 -18.56 0.31
N ILE A 21 18.53 -19.87 0.41
CA ILE A 21 18.35 -20.77 -0.72
C ILE A 21 16.86 -21.12 -0.72
N SER A 22 16.15 -20.70 -1.76
CA SER A 22 14.99 -21.45 -2.24
C SER A 22 14.71 -21.12 -3.70
N SER A 23 15.31 -21.93 -4.56
CA SER A 23 14.86 -22.18 -5.92
C SER A 23 13.43 -22.72 -5.87
N VAL A 24 12.46 -22.09 -6.53
CA VAL A 24 11.26 -22.78 -7.00
C VAL A 24 11.09 -22.50 -8.49
N MET A 25 11.07 -23.61 -9.21
CA MET A 25 11.01 -23.80 -10.64
C MET A 25 9.83 -23.08 -11.29
N ALA A 26 10.08 -22.58 -12.50
CA ALA A 26 9.04 -22.30 -13.47
C ALA A 26 8.27 -23.59 -13.81
N LEU A 27 6.97 -23.61 -13.55
CA LEU A 27 6.02 -24.50 -14.20
C LEU A 27 4.76 -23.70 -14.53
N GLY A 28 4.60 -23.38 -15.82
CA GLY A 28 3.32 -23.01 -16.36
C GLY A 28 2.39 -24.21 -16.31
N SER A 29 1.21 -24.04 -15.71
CA SER A 29 -0.07 -24.70 -15.99
C SER A 29 -1.02 -24.29 -14.87
N GLY A 30 -2.16 -23.71 -15.23
CA GLY A 30 -3.07 -23.07 -14.28
C GLY A 30 -3.61 -24.01 -13.21
N ILE A 31 -3.23 -23.74 -11.97
CA ILE A 31 -4.00 -24.03 -10.75
C ILE A 31 -3.71 -22.86 -9.83
N GLY A 32 -4.74 -22.13 -9.42
CA GLY A 32 -4.60 -20.95 -8.55
C GLY A 32 -4.01 -21.36 -7.20
N VAL A 33 -2.73 -21.06 -6.99
CA VAL A 33 -2.07 -21.23 -5.69
C VAL A 33 -2.48 -20.04 -4.82
N VAL A 34 -3.36 -20.28 -3.86
CA VAL A 34 -3.64 -19.28 -2.81
C VAL A 34 -2.44 -19.28 -1.86
N ILE A 35 -1.56 -18.31 -2.02
CA ILE A 35 -0.44 -18.11 -1.09
C ILE A 35 -0.98 -17.36 0.13
N THR A 36 -1.00 -18.03 1.28
CA THR A 36 -1.28 -17.38 2.57
C THR A 36 -0.04 -16.60 3.00
N GLY A 37 0.05 -15.32 2.63
CA GLY A 37 1.17 -14.45 2.95
C GLY A 37 1.01 -13.77 4.31
N LEU A 38 1.95 -13.99 5.24
CA LEU A 38 2.09 -13.24 6.49
C LEU A 38 2.73 -11.87 6.22
N LYS A 39 1.94 -10.85 5.87
CA LYS A 39 2.42 -9.45 5.85
C LYS A 39 2.36 -8.85 7.25
N LYS A 40 3.49 -8.29 7.70
CA LYS A 40 3.68 -7.72 9.04
C LYS A 40 2.94 -6.38 9.16
N GLY A 41 1.66 -6.44 9.48
CA GLY A 41 0.82 -5.28 9.71
C GLY A 41 -0.65 -5.69 9.80
N GLY A 42 -1.15 -5.93 11.01
CA GLY A 42 -2.59 -6.01 11.29
C GLY A 42 -3.35 -7.24 10.78
N PHE A 43 -2.71 -8.20 10.11
CA PHE A 43 -3.45 -9.35 9.58
C PHE A 43 -2.67 -10.66 9.58
N LEU A 44 -3.07 -11.60 10.46
CA LEU A 44 -2.47 -12.94 10.54
C LEU A 44 -3.17 -13.95 9.60
N THR A 45 -4.21 -13.56 8.84
CA THR A 45 -5.10 -14.51 8.16
C THR A 45 -5.50 -14.12 6.73
N THR A 46 -4.72 -13.31 6.00
CA THR A 46 -5.10 -12.88 4.62
C THR A 46 -4.70 -13.97 3.67
N SER A 47 -5.58 -14.24 2.73
CA SER A 47 -5.30 -15.11 1.62
C SER A 47 -5.30 -14.31 0.34
N ASP A 48 -4.30 -14.53 -0.51
CA ASP A 48 -4.33 -14.02 -1.86
C ASP A 48 -5.29 -14.84 -2.73
N VAL A 49 -6.27 -14.17 -3.32
CA VAL A 49 -7.23 -14.75 -4.27
C VAL A 49 -7.08 -14.17 -5.68
N GLY A 50 -6.06 -13.34 -5.93
CA GLY A 50 -5.86 -12.62 -7.19
C GLY A 50 -5.63 -13.52 -8.40
N GLY A 51 -5.10 -14.72 -8.20
CA GLY A 51 -4.86 -15.72 -9.24
C GLY A 51 -6.09 -16.56 -9.63
N LEU A 52 -7.27 -16.30 -9.04
CA LEU A 52 -8.48 -17.04 -9.39
C LEU A 52 -8.98 -16.67 -10.80
N PRO A 53 -9.35 -17.66 -11.64
CA PRO A 53 -9.82 -17.41 -13.01
C PRO A 53 -10.98 -16.42 -13.08
N GLU A 54 -11.88 -16.44 -12.11
CA GLU A 54 -13.04 -15.56 -11.99
C GLU A 54 -12.66 -14.08 -11.87
N LEU A 55 -11.44 -13.77 -11.42
CA LEU A 55 -10.95 -12.40 -11.27
C LEU A 55 -10.05 -11.96 -12.44
N THR A 56 -9.86 -12.79 -13.46
CA THR A 56 -8.99 -12.49 -14.61
C THR A 56 -9.43 -11.21 -15.35
N HIS A 57 -10.74 -10.99 -15.47
CA HIS A 57 -11.27 -9.79 -16.12
C HIS A 57 -10.96 -8.53 -15.30
N VAL A 58 -11.14 -8.58 -13.98
CA VAL A 58 -10.79 -7.50 -13.04
C VAL A 58 -9.29 -7.20 -13.13
N GLN A 59 -8.45 -8.24 -13.13
CA GLN A 59 -7.00 -8.10 -13.29
C GLN A 59 -6.64 -7.37 -14.59
N ALA A 60 -7.26 -7.76 -15.71
CA ALA A 60 -6.99 -7.14 -17.01
C ALA A 60 -7.40 -5.66 -17.06
N GLN A 61 -8.54 -5.29 -16.45
CA GLN A 61 -9.01 -3.91 -16.39
C GLN A 61 -8.10 -3.02 -15.52
N LEU A 62 -7.63 -3.54 -14.38
CA LEU A 62 -6.84 -2.76 -13.41
C LEU A 62 -5.33 -2.76 -13.71
N ARG A 63 -4.84 -3.66 -14.57
CA ARG A 63 -3.42 -3.76 -14.95
C ARG A 63 -2.82 -2.45 -15.47
N PRO A 64 -3.49 -1.68 -16.36
CA PRO A 64 -2.91 -0.47 -16.94
C PRO A 64 -2.79 0.72 -15.97
N LEU A 65 -3.41 0.65 -14.79
CA LEU A 65 -3.42 1.76 -13.84
C LEU A 65 -2.02 2.03 -13.31
N GLU A 66 -1.70 3.26 -12.97
CA GLU A 66 -0.43 3.64 -12.33
C GLU A 66 -0.48 3.49 -10.79
N ALA A 67 -1.13 2.44 -10.29
CA ALA A 67 -1.39 2.22 -8.88
C ALA A 67 -0.65 0.97 -8.35
N CYS A 68 -0.18 0.99 -7.11
CA CYS A 68 0.46 -0.18 -6.46
C CYS A 68 -0.31 -0.69 -5.24
N SER A 69 -1.25 0.11 -4.72
CA SER A 69 -2.15 -0.29 -3.65
C SER A 69 -3.57 0.20 -3.93
N LEU A 70 -4.56 -0.67 -3.78
CA LEU A 70 -5.99 -0.32 -3.70
C LEU A 70 -6.53 -0.91 -2.40
N THR A 71 -7.19 -0.10 -1.59
CA THR A 71 -7.74 -0.53 -0.30
C THR A 71 -9.21 -0.14 -0.18
N TYR A 72 -10.05 -1.11 0.17
CA TYR A 72 -11.46 -0.88 0.48
C TYR A 72 -11.84 -1.59 1.77
N GLN A 73 -12.44 -0.85 2.72
CA GLN A 73 -12.97 -1.43 3.97
C GLN A 73 -11.96 -2.31 4.73
N ARG A 74 -10.66 -2.01 4.62
CA ARG A 74 -9.62 -2.71 5.38
C ARG A 74 -9.77 -2.42 6.87
N ARG A 75 -9.61 -3.46 7.68
CA ARG A 75 -9.56 -3.31 9.15
C ARG A 75 -8.29 -2.58 9.57
N ASP A 76 -8.46 -1.57 10.40
CA ASP A 76 -7.34 -0.93 11.07
C ASP A 76 -6.80 -1.79 12.23
N LYS A 77 -5.77 -1.29 12.92
CA LYS A 77 -5.17 -1.99 14.08
C LYS A 77 -6.15 -2.20 15.24
N ARG A 78 -7.29 -1.51 15.25
CA ARG A 78 -8.37 -1.63 16.25
C ARG A 78 -9.50 -2.55 15.76
N GLY A 79 -9.35 -3.15 14.58
CA GLY A 79 -10.36 -4.00 13.95
C GLY A 79 -11.52 -3.22 13.32
N GLN A 80 -11.43 -1.88 13.25
CA GLN A 80 -12.49 -1.06 12.68
C GLN A 80 -12.31 -0.94 11.18
N ARG A 81 -13.42 -1.02 10.45
CA ARG A 81 -13.46 -0.71 9.03
C ARG A 81 -13.89 0.73 8.84
N GLN A 82 -13.18 1.45 7.98
CA GLN A 82 -13.42 2.87 7.73
C GLN A 82 -13.73 3.10 6.25
N HIS A 83 -14.38 4.22 5.97
CA HIS A 83 -14.69 4.68 4.61
C HIS A 83 -15.51 3.68 3.78
N PRO A 84 -16.81 3.50 4.09
CA PRO A 84 -17.67 2.54 3.39
C PRO A 84 -17.96 2.90 1.94
N THR A 85 -17.68 4.15 1.54
CA THR A 85 -18.04 4.69 0.23
C THR A 85 -16.84 5.08 -0.60
N SER A 86 -15.62 4.69 -0.21
CA SER A 86 -14.40 5.11 -0.92
C SER A 86 -13.37 4.00 -1.01
N VAL A 87 -12.75 3.89 -2.19
CA VAL A 87 -11.55 3.10 -2.42
C VAL A 87 -10.35 4.03 -2.37
N PHE A 88 -9.35 3.68 -1.57
CA PHE A 88 -8.09 4.39 -1.47
C PHE A 88 -7.10 3.78 -2.45
N ILE A 89 -6.42 4.62 -3.22
CA ILE A 89 -5.49 4.18 -4.25
C ILE A 89 -4.18 4.94 -4.09
N GLU A 90 -3.07 4.22 -4.00
CA GLU A 90 -1.73 4.78 -3.93
C GLU A 90 -0.97 4.52 -5.24
N SER A 91 -0.27 5.54 -5.73
CA SER A 91 0.52 5.45 -6.96
C SER A 91 1.70 4.49 -6.82
N CYS A 92 2.12 3.87 -7.93
CA CYS A 92 3.35 3.07 -7.96
C CYS A 92 4.64 3.89 -7.94
N THR A 93 4.58 5.19 -8.14
CA THR A 93 5.75 6.04 -8.30
C THR A 93 6.54 6.15 -7.00
N VAL A 94 7.80 5.72 -7.04
CA VAL A 94 8.71 5.79 -5.90
C VAL A 94 8.96 7.24 -5.51
N GLY A 95 8.80 7.56 -4.23
CA GLY A 95 8.98 8.92 -3.70
C GLY A 95 7.74 9.82 -3.84
N GLU A 96 6.68 9.34 -4.48
CA GLU A 96 5.40 10.05 -4.57
C GLU A 96 4.44 9.55 -3.48
N TYR A 97 4.09 10.42 -2.53
CA TYR A 97 3.11 10.12 -1.48
C TYR A 97 1.72 10.64 -1.85
N ILE A 98 1.22 10.28 -3.04
CA ILE A 98 -0.12 10.67 -3.49
C ILE A 98 -1.11 9.54 -3.25
N SER A 99 -2.16 9.85 -2.48
CA SER A 99 -3.34 9.00 -2.30
C SER A 99 -4.54 9.63 -3.00
N VAL A 100 -5.20 8.83 -3.83
CA VAL A 100 -6.42 9.17 -4.56
C VAL A 100 -7.60 8.40 -3.95
N LEU A 101 -8.71 9.10 -3.74
CA LEU A 101 -9.97 8.49 -3.30
C LEU A 101 -10.95 8.42 -4.48
N ILE A 102 -11.48 7.22 -4.72
CA ILE A 102 -12.55 6.99 -5.70
C ILE A 102 -13.82 6.59 -4.96
N ASP A 103 -14.89 7.35 -5.19
CA ASP A 103 -16.18 7.07 -4.58
C ASP A 103 -16.82 5.84 -5.20
N VAL A 104 -17.34 4.96 -4.33
CA VAL A 104 -18.00 3.72 -4.67
C VAL A 104 -19.30 3.55 -3.88
N PRO A 105 -20.27 2.74 -4.36
CA PRO A 105 -21.50 2.48 -3.62
C PRO A 105 -21.21 1.91 -2.22
N GLY A 106 -21.86 2.48 -1.19
CA GLY A 106 -21.68 2.04 0.20
C GLY A 106 -22.27 0.67 0.55
N THR A 107 -23.12 0.13 -0.32
CA THR A 107 -23.85 -1.13 -0.12
C THR A 107 -22.94 -2.34 0.04
N TRP A 108 -21.70 -2.28 -0.43
CA TRP A 108 -20.73 -3.36 -0.31
C TRP A 108 -20.16 -3.50 1.10
N ALA A 109 -20.12 -2.41 1.87
CA ALA A 109 -19.69 -2.45 3.27
C ALA A 109 -20.67 -3.28 4.11
N ASP A 110 -21.98 -3.14 3.87
CA ASP A 110 -23.03 -3.89 4.57
C ASP A 110 -22.99 -5.39 4.24
N LYS A 111 -22.52 -5.74 3.03
CA LYS A 111 -22.24 -7.13 2.62
C LYS A 111 -20.95 -7.70 3.23
N GLY A 112 -20.25 -6.93 4.06
CA GLY A 112 -19.01 -7.36 4.70
C GLY A 112 -17.80 -7.42 3.76
N VAL A 113 -17.88 -6.82 2.56
CA VAL A 113 -16.76 -6.79 1.62
C VAL A 113 -15.65 -5.89 2.15
N GLY A 114 -14.43 -6.42 2.19
CA GLY A 114 -13.20 -5.68 2.47
C GLY A 114 -12.02 -6.39 1.84
N PHE A 115 -11.12 -5.63 1.22
CA PHE A 115 -9.96 -6.17 0.53
C PHE A 115 -8.82 -5.17 0.45
N GLU A 116 -7.62 -5.69 0.24
CA GLU A 116 -6.45 -4.93 -0.14
C GLU A 116 -5.86 -5.55 -1.41
N MET A 117 -5.68 -4.75 -2.45
CA MET A 117 -4.96 -5.16 -3.66
C MET A 117 -3.57 -4.53 -3.65
N THR A 118 -2.54 -5.34 -3.81
CA THR A 118 -1.15 -4.85 -3.86
C THR A 118 -0.39 -5.45 -5.02
N ARG A 119 0.60 -4.72 -5.54
CA ARG A 119 1.62 -5.25 -6.46
C ARG A 119 2.93 -4.52 -6.26
N GLY A 120 4.06 -5.16 -6.53
CA GLY A 120 5.39 -4.56 -6.37
C GLY A 120 5.71 -3.55 -7.47
N SER A 121 5.11 -3.71 -8.66
CA SER A 121 5.34 -2.85 -9.82
C SER A 121 4.16 -2.87 -10.79
N MET A 122 4.12 -1.94 -11.74
CA MET A 122 3.07 -1.90 -12.78
C MET A 122 3.06 -3.13 -13.70
N SER A 123 4.20 -3.82 -13.83
CA SER A 123 4.32 -5.05 -14.63
C SER A 123 3.79 -6.30 -13.93
N GLU A 124 3.60 -6.24 -12.62
CA GLU A 124 3.14 -7.39 -11.83
C GLU A 124 1.61 -7.47 -11.79
N PRO A 125 1.06 -8.69 -11.69
CA PRO A 125 -0.36 -8.86 -11.40
C PRO A 125 -0.69 -8.37 -9.99
N TRP A 126 -1.96 -8.07 -9.76
CA TRP A 126 -2.43 -7.70 -8.43
C TRP A 126 -2.55 -8.94 -7.53
N GLU A 127 -1.92 -8.91 -6.37
CA GLU A 127 -2.31 -9.73 -5.23
C GLU A 127 -3.63 -9.17 -4.69
N ILE A 128 -4.64 -10.01 -4.46
CA ILE A 128 -5.93 -9.60 -3.89
C ILE A 128 -6.06 -10.26 -2.53
N LEU A 129 -5.73 -9.50 -1.49
CA LEU A 129 -5.65 -9.96 -0.12
C LEU A 129 -7.00 -9.78 0.57
N VAL A 130 -7.58 -10.89 1.04
CA VAL A 130 -8.87 -10.90 1.73
C VAL A 130 -8.87 -11.75 2.99
N GLU A 131 -9.74 -11.37 3.91
CA GLU A 131 -10.05 -12.08 5.14
C GLU A 131 -11.08 -13.19 4.85
N LYS A 132 -10.63 -14.38 4.43
CA LYS A 132 -11.55 -15.45 3.97
C LYS A 132 -12.63 -15.87 4.97
N ALA A 133 -12.39 -15.69 6.26
CA ALA A 133 -13.37 -16.00 7.30
C ALA A 133 -14.58 -15.04 7.27
N ASP A 134 -14.39 -13.82 6.76
CA ASP A 134 -15.35 -12.72 6.92
C ASP A 134 -15.86 -12.17 5.58
N VAL A 135 -15.14 -12.43 4.48
CA VAL A 135 -15.47 -11.87 3.16
C VAL A 135 -15.95 -12.99 2.24
N PRO A 136 -17.26 -13.07 1.95
CA PRO A 136 -17.79 -14.03 0.99
C PRO A 136 -17.22 -13.77 -0.41
N PHE A 137 -16.69 -14.81 -1.04
CA PHE A 137 -16.11 -14.69 -2.38
C PHE A 137 -17.11 -14.17 -3.45
N PRO A 138 -18.39 -14.60 -3.49
CA PRO A 138 -19.35 -14.06 -4.44
C PRO A 138 -19.52 -12.53 -4.33
N ASP A 139 -19.65 -12.02 -3.11
CA ASP A 139 -19.79 -10.57 -2.87
C ASP A 139 -18.50 -9.81 -3.18
N LEU A 140 -17.33 -10.39 -2.88
CA LEU A 140 -16.04 -9.82 -3.29
C LEU A 140 -15.93 -9.68 -4.80
N LYS A 141 -16.26 -10.76 -5.53
CA LYS A 141 -16.19 -10.79 -7.00
C LYS A 141 -17.11 -9.73 -7.58
N GLU A 142 -18.37 -9.70 -7.16
CA GLU A 142 -19.36 -8.74 -7.64
C GLU A 142 -18.90 -7.30 -7.35
N ALA A 143 -18.41 -7.03 -6.13
CA ALA A 143 -17.87 -5.72 -5.76
C ALA A 143 -16.70 -5.31 -6.67
N LEU A 144 -15.74 -6.22 -6.93
CA LEU A 144 -14.59 -5.94 -7.79
C LEU A 144 -15.00 -5.72 -9.25
N GLU A 145 -15.98 -6.47 -9.78
CA GLU A 145 -16.54 -6.26 -11.11
C GLU A 145 -17.22 -4.90 -11.24
N HIS A 146 -17.84 -4.39 -10.17
CA HIS A 146 -18.39 -3.05 -10.11
C HIS A 146 -17.33 -1.96 -9.95
N PHE A 147 -16.31 -2.20 -9.12
CA PHE A 147 -15.29 -1.19 -8.80
C PHE A 147 -14.27 -1.02 -9.91
N ALA A 148 -13.86 -2.11 -10.57
CA ALA A 148 -12.83 -2.08 -11.60
C ALA A 148 -13.09 -1.05 -12.71
N PRO A 149 -14.27 -1.01 -13.36
CA PRO A 149 -14.53 -0.02 -14.41
C PRO A 149 -14.62 1.41 -13.86
N LEU A 150 -15.17 1.61 -12.65
CA LEU A 150 -15.25 2.93 -12.00
C LEU A 150 -13.86 3.50 -11.71
N ILE A 151 -12.98 2.66 -11.16
CA ILE A 151 -11.61 3.02 -10.85
C ILE A 151 -10.85 3.28 -12.16
N ALA A 152 -10.96 2.38 -13.14
CA ALA A 152 -10.26 2.53 -14.41
C ALA A 152 -10.62 3.82 -15.15
N ALA A 153 -11.89 4.24 -15.07
CA ALA A 153 -12.35 5.48 -15.68
C ALA A 153 -11.86 6.73 -14.92
N ARG A 154 -11.91 6.74 -13.59
CA ARG A 154 -11.73 7.97 -12.77
C ARG A 154 -10.32 8.17 -12.24
N TYR A 155 -9.61 7.09 -11.94
CA TYR A 155 -8.30 7.16 -11.27
C TYR A 155 -7.24 7.94 -12.08
N PRO A 156 -7.06 7.71 -13.40
CA PRO A 156 -6.00 8.39 -14.15
C PRO A 156 -6.16 9.92 -14.14
N GLU A 157 -7.39 10.42 -14.22
CA GLU A 157 -7.67 11.85 -14.16
C GLU A 157 -7.41 12.42 -12.76
N LYS A 158 -7.98 11.81 -11.72
CA LYS A 158 -7.75 12.26 -10.34
C LYS A 158 -6.27 12.23 -9.94
N LEU A 159 -5.50 11.26 -10.44
CA LEU A 159 -4.06 11.21 -10.19
C LEU A 159 -3.35 12.44 -10.77
N ARG A 160 -3.69 12.83 -12.01
CA ARG A 160 -3.13 14.04 -12.65
C ARG A 160 -3.50 15.31 -11.89
N GLU A 161 -4.76 15.43 -11.45
CA GLU A 161 -5.22 16.56 -10.64
C GLU A 161 -4.43 16.67 -9.32
N ARG A 162 -4.22 15.53 -8.64
CA ARG A 162 -3.47 15.50 -7.38
C ARG A 162 -2.00 15.84 -7.57
N ARG A 163 -1.38 15.40 -8.67
CA ARG A 163 -0.01 15.79 -9.05
C ARG A 163 0.11 17.29 -9.31
N ALA A 164 -0.83 17.85 -10.08
CA ALA A 164 -0.85 19.27 -10.35
C ALA A 164 -1.00 20.09 -9.06
N GLY A 165 -1.96 19.73 -8.20
CA GLY A 165 -2.16 20.40 -6.91
C GLY A 165 -0.97 20.26 -5.95
N ALA A 166 -0.29 19.11 -5.94
CA ALA A 166 0.91 18.92 -5.13
C ALA A 166 2.06 19.83 -5.59
N SER A 167 2.27 19.95 -6.91
CA SER A 167 3.29 20.82 -7.48
C SER A 167 3.03 22.30 -7.20
N GLU A 168 1.77 22.74 -7.28
CA GLU A 168 1.38 24.10 -6.92
C GLU A 168 1.62 24.39 -5.43
N MET A 169 1.21 23.47 -4.55
CA MET A 169 1.43 23.59 -3.11
C MET A 169 2.92 23.71 -2.78
N GLU A 170 3.76 22.87 -3.38
CA GLU A 170 5.21 22.90 -3.19
C GLU A 170 5.80 24.25 -3.61
N ARG A 171 5.39 24.79 -4.77
CA ARG A 171 5.79 26.15 -5.19
C ARG A 171 5.39 27.21 -4.16
N HIS A 172 4.17 27.14 -3.63
CA HIS A 172 3.69 28.09 -2.63
C HIS A 172 4.46 27.98 -1.31
N LEU A 173 4.82 26.77 -0.87
CA LEU A 173 5.62 26.55 0.33
C LEU A 173 7.05 27.09 0.15
N ASN A 174 7.69 26.81 -0.99
CA ASN A 174 9.03 27.29 -1.28
C ASN A 174 9.09 28.83 -1.34
N GLU A 175 8.07 29.47 -1.92
CA GLU A 175 7.98 30.94 -1.95
C GLU A 175 7.82 31.52 -0.54
N ARG A 176 6.96 30.92 0.29
CA ARG A 176 6.77 31.35 1.68
C ARG A 176 8.06 31.20 2.49
N GLU A 177 8.77 30.09 2.31
CA GLU A 177 10.03 29.85 3.00
C GLU A 177 11.10 30.87 2.59
N ARG A 178 11.21 31.17 1.29
CA ARG A 178 12.12 32.21 0.79
C ARG A 178 11.81 33.58 1.42
N GLN A 179 10.54 33.97 1.44
CA GLN A 179 10.12 35.24 2.05
C GLN A 179 10.41 35.28 3.56
N GLU A 180 10.23 34.16 4.26
CA GLU A 180 10.56 34.06 5.68
C GLU A 180 12.07 34.16 5.92
N GLN A 181 12.89 33.51 5.09
CA GLN A 181 14.35 33.59 5.16
C GLN A 181 14.84 35.03 4.92
N GLU A 182 14.29 35.73 3.92
CA GLU A 182 14.59 37.14 3.68
C GLU A 182 14.18 38.04 4.84
N ARG A 183 12.99 37.80 5.43
CA ARG A 183 12.54 38.54 6.61
C ARG A 183 13.49 38.35 7.79
N LYS A 184 13.92 37.11 8.06
CA LYS A 184 14.88 36.79 9.12
C LYS A 184 16.25 37.42 8.85
N ALA A 185 16.72 37.43 7.61
CA ALA A 185 17.97 38.07 7.23
C ALA A 185 17.95 39.58 7.48
N ARG A 186 16.88 40.27 7.05
CA ARG A 186 16.69 41.71 7.30
C ARG A 186 16.64 42.05 8.79
N ALA A 187 15.96 41.23 9.59
CA ALA A 187 15.87 41.41 11.03
C ALA A 187 17.23 41.21 11.75
N LYS A 188 18.06 40.28 11.25
CA LYS A 188 19.40 40.04 11.82
C LYS A 188 20.33 41.23 11.62
N THR A 189 20.18 41.96 10.52
CA THR A 189 21.01 43.13 10.18
C THR A 189 20.43 44.46 10.67
N SER A 190 19.27 44.47 11.34
CA SER A 190 18.56 45.71 11.70
C SER A 190 18.84 46.24 13.11
N TYR A 191 19.55 45.50 13.95
CA TYR A 191 19.91 45.95 15.31
C TYR A 191 21.38 46.42 15.34
N PRO A 192 21.68 47.63 15.84
CA PRO A 192 23.04 48.09 16.04
C PRO A 192 23.76 47.27 17.12
N GLU A 193 25.08 47.07 16.97
CA GLU A 193 25.94 46.49 18.03
C GLU A 193 26.25 47.50 19.15
#